data_AF-A0A954H3P8-F1
#
_entry.id   AF-A0A954H3P8-F1
#
_cell.length_a   1.000
_cell.length_b   1.000
_cell.length_c   1.000
_cell.angle_alpha   90.00
_cell.angle_beta   90.00
_cell.angle_gamma   90.00
#
_symmetry.space_group_name_H-M   'P 1'
#
loop_
_entity.id
_entity.type
_entity.pdbx_description
1 polymer ?
#
loop_
_entity_poly.entity_id
_entity_poly.type
_entity_poly.pdbx_seq_one_letter_code
_entity_poly.pdbx_strand_id
1 'polypeptide(L)' 'LFSLGRLDVFAPDDLGLQNAITRLYGYEERPRREELLSVSEKWAPWRSIASWYLWRSLDLKTSADEYPV' A
#
# COMPACT_ATOMS: atom_id res chain seq x y z
N LEU A 1 -5.92 8.07 10.61
CA LEU A 1 -4.70 7.37 11.07
C LEU A 1 -3.99 8.14 12.17
N PHE A 2 -3.46 9.32 11.87
CA PHE A 2 -2.47 9.98 12.72
C PHE A 2 -3.01 10.66 13.99
N SER A 3 -4.24 11.18 14.01
CA SER A 3 -4.75 11.93 15.17
C SER A 3 -5.44 11.06 16.23
N LEU A 4 -6.14 10.00 15.80
CA LEU A 4 -6.99 9.19 16.69
C LEU A 4 -6.42 7.79 16.95
N GLY A 5 -5.27 7.43 16.38
CA GLY A 5 -4.61 6.14 16.61
C GLY A 5 -5.45 4.91 16.26
N ARG A 6 -6.46 5.05 15.38
CA ARG A 6 -7.29 3.91 14.95
C ARG A 6 -6.44 2.94 14.15
N LEU A 7 -6.43 1.67 14.56
CA LEU A 7 -5.58 0.61 14.03
C LEU A 7 -6.19 -0.12 12.82
N ASP A 8 -7.49 0.08 12.59
CA ASP A 8 -8.26 -0.62 11.57
C ASP A 8 -8.90 0.33 10.55
N VAL A 9 -8.06 1.17 9.94
CA VAL A 9 -8.44 2.15 8.92
C VAL A 9 -7.58 1.95 7.67
N PHE A 10 -8.23 1.91 6.51
CA PHE A 10 -7.63 1.86 5.18
C PHE A 10 -8.22 2.97 4.29
N ALA A 11 -7.38 3.61 3.48
CA ALA A 11 -7.77 4.70 2.58
C ALA A 11 -7.59 4.25 1.10
N PRO A 12 -8.62 3.72 0.45
CA PRO A 12 -8.49 3.19 -0.92
C PRO A 12 -8.19 4.27 -1.98
N ASP A 13 -8.50 5.53 -1.69
CA ASP A 13 -8.26 6.66 -2.60
C ASP A 13 -6.86 7.28 -2.45
N ASP A 14 -6.03 6.76 -1.55
CA ASP A 14 -4.66 7.24 -1.36
C ASP A 14 -3.76 6.76 -2.51
N LEU A 15 -3.19 7.71 -3.26
CA LEU A 15 -2.34 7.40 -4.41
C LEU A 15 -1.09 6.60 -4.04
N GLY A 16 -0.52 6.84 -2.85
CA GLY A 16 0.61 6.07 -2.33
C GLY A 16 0.22 4.61 -2.08
N LEU A 17 -0.91 4.37 -1.40
CA LEU A 17 -1.40 3.00 -1.19
C LEU A 17 -1.75 2.30 -2.49
N GLN A 18 -2.39 3.00 -3.44
CA GLN A 18 -2.67 2.46 -4.77
C GLN A 18 -1.39 2.02 -5.48
N ASN A 19 -0.38 2.88 -5.53
CA ASN A 19 0.90 2.58 -6.19
C ASN A 19 1.65 1.46 -5.47
N ALA A 20 1.67 1.46 -4.14
CA ALA A 20 2.30 0.42 -3.33
C ALA A 20 1.64 -0.94 -3.56
N ILE A 21 0.30 -1.01 -3.56
CA ILE A 21 -0.43 -2.24 -3.80
C ILE A 21 -0.25 -2.70 -5.25
N THR A 22 -0.31 -1.80 -6.23
CA THR A 22 -0.05 -2.13 -7.64
C THR A 22 1.30 -2.81 -7.79
N ARG A 23 2.34 -2.21 -7.20
CA ARG A 23 3.72 -2.71 -7.28
C ARG A 23 3.92 -4.01 -6.51
N LEU A 24 3.40 -4.11 -5.29
CA LEU A 24 3.64 -5.24 -4.39
C LEU A 24 2.83 -6.48 -4.77
N TYR A 25 1.62 -6.28 -5.29
CA TYR A 25 0.74 -7.37 -5.75
C TYR A 25 0.86 -7.66 -7.24
N GLY A 26 1.67 -6.89 -7.98
CA GLY A 26 1.97 -7.14 -9.39
C GLY A 26 0.80 -6.87 -10.34
N TYR A 27 -0.03 -5.88 -10.05
CA TYR A 27 -1.08 -5.47 -10.98
C TYR A 27 -0.46 -4.73 -12.17
N GLU A 28 -0.89 -5.06 -13.39
CA GLU A 28 -0.45 -4.38 -14.62
C GLU A 28 -1.00 -2.95 -14.73
N GLU A 29 -2.23 -2.75 -14.25
CA GLU A 29 -2.91 -1.47 -14.19
C GLU A 29 -3.26 -1.11 -12.74
N ARG A 30 -3.64 0.15 -12.50
CA ARG A 30 -4.07 0.55 -11.15
C ARG A 30 -5.33 -0.23 -10.75
N PRO A 31 -5.31 -0.97 -9.63
CA PRO A 31 -6.45 -1.74 -9.16
C PRO A 31 -7.61 -0.81 -8.81
N ARG A 32 -8.83 -1.29 -9.04
CA ARG A 32 -10.05 -0.53 -8.73
C ARG A 32 -10.24 -0.41 -7.23
N ARG A 33 -11.08 0.53 -6.82
CA ARG A 33 -11.45 0.75 -5.40
C ARG A 33 -11.89 -0.55 -4.71
N GLU A 34 -12.68 -1.37 -5.39
CA GLU A 34 -13.21 -2.64 -4.87
C GLU A 34 -12.10 -3.67 -4.62
N GLU A 35 -11.14 -3.76 -5.53
CA GLU A 35 -9.99 -4.67 -5.40
C GLU A 35 -9.09 -4.24 -4.24
N LEU A 36 -8.84 -2.94 -4.10
CA LEU A 36 -8.09 -2.37 -2.97
C LEU A 36 -8.76 -2.68 -1.63
N LEU A 37 -10.09 -2.54 -1.57
CA LEU A 37 -10.86 -2.88 -0.38
C LEU A 37 -10.76 -4.38 -0.07
N SER A 38 -10.96 -5.24 -1.07
CA SER A 38 -10.85 -6.70 -0.93
C SER A 38 -9.47 -7.15 -0.46
N VAL A 39 -8.40 -6.53 -0.98
CA VAL A 39 -7.03 -6.78 -0.53
C VAL A 39 -6.86 -6.33 0.93
N SER A 40 -7.41 -5.16 1.29
CA SER A 40 -7.29 -4.61 2.64
C SER A 40 -7.99 -5.44 3.72
N GLU A 41 -9.04 -6.19 3.37
CA GLU A 41 -9.75 -7.07 4.31
C GLU A 41 -8.83 -8.15 4.91
N LYS A 42 -7.84 -8.61 4.15
CA LYS A 42 -6.84 -9.59 4.61
C LYS A 42 -5.97 -9.08 5.75
N TRP A 43 -5.91 -7.76 5.94
CA TRP A 43 -5.11 -7.13 6.99
C TRP A 43 -5.93 -6.73 8.21
N ALA A 44 -7.25 -6.97 8.22
CA ALA A 44 -8.07 -6.70 9.39
C ALA A 44 -7.60 -7.57 10.59
N PRO A 45 -7.58 -7.04 11.82
CA PRO A 45 -8.00 -5.69 12.25
C PRO A 45 -6.86 -4.63 12.26
N TRP A 46 -5.79 -4.86 11.50
CA TRP A 46 -4.54 -4.06 11.53
C TRP A 46 -4.30 -3.29 10.23
N ARG A 47 -5.36 -2.91 9.52
CA ARG A 47 -5.30 -2.24 8.20
C ARG A 47 -4.46 -0.97 8.19
N SER A 48 -4.42 -0.25 9.31
CA SER A 48 -3.61 0.96 9.47
C SER A 48 -2.12 0.69 9.50
N ILE A 49 -1.71 -0.43 10.09
CA ILE A 49 -0.32 -0.86 10.14
C ILE A 49 0.12 -1.28 8.74
N ALA A 50 -0.70 -2.07 8.04
CA ALA A 50 -0.43 -2.45 6.65
C ALA A 50 -0.27 -1.21 5.74
N SER A 51 -1.17 -0.23 5.87
CA SER A 51 -1.07 1.04 5.13
C SER A 51 0.25 1.77 5.39
N TRP A 52 0.72 1.78 6.64
CA TRP A 52 1.99 2.39 7.00
C TRP A 52 3.19 1.70 6.35
N TYR A 53 3.22 0.37 6.34
CA TYR A 53 4.26 -0.41 5.65
C TYR A 53 4.22 -0.23 4.14
N LEU A 54 3.03 -0.11 3.55
CA LEU A 54 2.87 0.15 2.12
C LEU A 54 3.49 1.50 1.71
N TRP A 55 3.26 2.57 2.48
CA TRP A 55 3.94 3.84 2.24
C TRP A 55 5.46 3.72 2.37
N ARG A 56 5.95 3.03 3.40
CA ARG A 56 7.39 2.80 3.58
C ARG A 56 8.01 2.01 2.42
N SER A 57 7.27 1.08 1.82
CA SER A 57 7.75 0.30 0.68
C SER A 57 8.04 1.17 -0.55
N LEU A 58 7.39 2.33 -0.66
CA LEU A 58 7.64 3.30 -1.74
C LEU A 58 8.86 4.18 -1.46
N ASP A 59 9.15 4.46 -0.19
CA ASP A 59 10.32 5.23 0.23
C ASP A 59 11.64 4.46 0.06
N LEU A 60 11.57 3.12 0.05
CA LEU A 60 12.73 2.26 -0.19
C LEU A 60 13.18 2.47 -1.64
N LYS A 61 14.19 3.32 -1.82
CA LYS A 61 14.95 3.43 -3.08
C LYS A 61 15.34 2.02 -3.49
N THR A 62 14.73 1.55 -4.56
CA THR A 62 15.09 0.27 -5.15
C THR A 62 16.47 0.44 -5.75
N SER A 63 17.48 -0.15 -5.10
CA SER A 63 18.87 -0.20 -5.54
C SER A 63 19.07 -0.96 -6.87
N ALA A 64 18.02 -1.17 -7.67
CA ALA A 64 18.07 -1.79 -8.98
C ALA A 64 18.33 -0.78 -10.11
N ASP A 65 18.25 0.53 -9.83
CA ASP A 65 18.59 1.59 -10.81
C ASP A 65 20.09 1.97 -10.79
N GLU A 66 20.89 1.40 -9.86
CA GLU A 66 22.25 1.87 -9.60
C GLU A 66 23.36 0.99 -10.21
N TYR A 67 23.03 -0.15 -10.84
CA TYR A 67 24.01 -1.00 -11.52
C TYR A 67 23.48 -1.57 -12.84
N PRO A 68 23.79 -0.94 -13.99
CA PRO A 68 23.72 -1.64 -15.27
C PRO A 68 24.79 -2.74 -15.26
N VAL A 69 24.37 -3.99 -15.39
CA VAL A 69 25.25 -5.11 -15.77
C VAL A 69 25.73 -4.96 -17.21
#